data_AF-A0A7X0KPI4-F1
#
_entry.id   AF-A0A7X0KPI4-F1
#
_cell.length_a   1.000
_cell.length_b   1.000
_cell.length_c   1.000
_cell.angle_alpha   90.00
_cell.angle_beta   90.00
_cell.angle_gamma   90.00
#
_symmetry.space_group_name_H-M   'P 1'
#
loop_
_entity.id
_entity.type
_entity.pdbx_description
1 polymer ?
#
loop_
_entity_poly.entity_id
_entity_poly.type
_entity_poly.pdbx_seq_one_letter_code
_entity_poly.pdbx_strand_id
1 'polypeptide(L)'
;MSIPTFPHLQIGDISVTALSDGYLATGLEILSPIAAADALQMQQAARVLQPSAVHINCYVVRIGGRTVLIDAGAGGFRDGAGRLRGSLASAGLQPAQIDAVLLTHAHPDHVGGLIEASGDAAFPNAEVLVQRREVGFWQDDANLSRAPARARGNFLLARQVFAAYRDRLRRFDDGEILPGVHALPLPGHTAGHTGYRLDSGGRGLLVWGDIVHFPDIQIPRPDVAVVFDHDPQLATATRAALLDLVSAERLPIAGMHLREAGFAHIERRGTGYAIASVRS
;
A
#
# COMPACT_ATOMS: atom_id res chain seq x y z
N MET A 1 -2.89 -30.74 -8.31
CA MET A 1 -2.76 -29.29 -8.55
C MET A 1 -1.80 -28.76 -7.50
N SER A 2 -0.70 -28.13 -7.90
CA SER A 2 0.23 -27.50 -6.95
C SER A 2 -0.46 -26.29 -6.31
N ILE A 3 -0.42 -26.19 -4.99
CA ILE A 3 -0.87 -24.99 -4.27
C ILE A 3 0.03 -23.83 -4.74
N PRO A 4 -0.51 -22.70 -5.18
CA PRO A 4 0.30 -21.56 -5.59
C PRO A 4 1.15 -21.07 -4.41
N THR A 5 2.45 -20.89 -4.66
CA THR A 5 3.37 -20.32 -3.67
C THR A 5 3.32 -18.80 -3.79
N PHE A 6 2.88 -18.14 -2.72
CA PHE A 6 2.90 -16.67 -2.62
C PHE A 6 4.22 -16.19 -2.01
N PRO A 7 4.72 -15.00 -2.40
CA PRO A 7 5.83 -14.36 -1.68
C PRO A 7 5.48 -14.20 -0.20
N HIS A 8 6.40 -14.59 0.67
CA HIS A 8 6.16 -14.65 2.10
C HIS A 8 7.43 -14.34 2.88
N LEU A 9 7.29 -13.64 4.02
CA LEU A 9 8.33 -13.41 5.00
C LEU A 9 7.85 -13.78 6.42
N GLN A 10 8.75 -14.38 7.19
CA GLN A 10 8.54 -14.68 8.60
C GLN A 10 9.35 -13.73 9.49
N ILE A 11 8.66 -12.94 10.32
CA ILE A 11 9.22 -11.97 11.26
C ILE A 11 8.90 -12.42 12.68
N GLY A 12 9.84 -13.06 13.36
CA GLY A 12 9.55 -13.70 14.64
C GLY A 12 8.39 -14.69 14.51
N ASP A 13 7.33 -14.45 15.26
CA ASP A 13 6.08 -15.23 15.23
C ASP A 13 5.04 -14.68 14.22
N ILE A 14 5.36 -13.61 13.49
CA ILE A 14 4.50 -12.96 12.51
C ILE A 14 4.79 -13.53 11.12
N SER A 15 3.76 -14.03 10.44
CA SER A 15 3.85 -14.46 9.03
C SER A 15 3.23 -13.41 8.12
N VAL A 16 3.92 -12.99 7.05
CA VAL A 16 3.44 -11.94 6.13
C VAL A 16 3.46 -12.45 4.69
N THR A 17 2.30 -12.52 4.06
CA THR A 17 2.13 -13.02 2.69
C THR A 17 1.66 -11.90 1.77
N ALA A 18 2.36 -11.67 0.66
CA ALA A 18 1.93 -10.74 -0.38
C ALA A 18 0.94 -11.43 -1.33
N LEU A 19 -0.22 -10.81 -1.54
CA LEU A 19 -1.24 -11.21 -2.50
C LEU A 19 -1.40 -10.13 -3.56
N SER A 20 -1.38 -10.52 -4.83
CA SER A 20 -1.60 -9.59 -5.94
C SER A 20 -3.09 -9.27 -6.08
N ASP A 21 -3.41 -7.98 -6.17
CA ASP A 21 -4.69 -7.50 -6.69
C ASP A 21 -4.66 -7.25 -8.21
N GLY A 22 -3.48 -7.33 -8.83
CA GLY A 22 -3.29 -7.12 -10.26
C GLY A 22 -2.51 -5.85 -10.54
N TYR A 23 -2.88 -5.15 -11.62
CA TYR A 23 -2.13 -4.01 -12.14
C TYR A 23 -3.05 -2.85 -12.51
N LEU A 24 -2.58 -1.63 -12.27
CA LEU A 24 -3.13 -0.42 -12.84
C LEU A 24 -2.31 0.00 -14.04
N ALA A 25 -2.95 0.17 -15.19
CA ALA A 25 -2.33 0.80 -16.34
C ALA A 25 -2.28 2.32 -16.14
N THR A 26 -1.08 2.88 -16.10
CA THR A 26 -0.84 4.30 -15.91
C THR A 26 0.27 4.76 -16.83
N GLY A 27 0.09 5.86 -17.57
CA GLY A 27 1.19 6.45 -18.33
C GLY A 27 2.27 7.04 -17.42
N LEU A 28 3.48 7.25 -17.94
CA LEU A 28 4.62 7.78 -17.18
C LEU A 28 4.62 9.31 -17.08
N GLU A 29 3.73 9.98 -17.80
CA GLU A 29 3.50 11.44 -17.74
C GLU A 29 2.94 11.91 -16.39
N ILE A 30 2.53 10.99 -15.53
CA ILE A 30 2.11 11.28 -14.16
C ILE A 30 3.28 11.56 -13.21
N LEU A 31 4.51 11.35 -13.67
CA LEU A 31 5.73 11.54 -12.89
C LEU A 31 6.34 12.91 -13.17
N SER A 32 6.89 13.52 -12.11
CA SER A 32 7.54 14.82 -12.17
C SER A 32 8.63 14.90 -11.10
N PRO A 33 9.78 15.55 -11.34
CA PRO A 33 10.12 16.37 -12.52
C PRO A 33 10.77 15.60 -13.68
N ILE A 34 10.75 14.26 -13.65
CA ILE A 34 11.34 13.44 -14.72
C ILE A 34 10.49 13.48 -16.00
N ALA A 35 11.14 13.58 -17.16
CA ALA A 35 10.43 13.46 -18.44
C ALA A 35 9.99 12.00 -18.67
N ALA A 36 8.82 11.80 -19.28
CA ALA A 36 8.27 10.46 -19.53
C ALA A 36 9.22 9.56 -20.37
N ALA A 37 9.99 10.15 -21.29
CA ALA A 37 10.99 9.42 -22.07
C ALA A 37 12.14 8.88 -21.20
N ASP A 38 12.64 9.68 -20.26
CA ASP A 38 13.71 9.28 -19.33
C ASP A 38 13.20 8.22 -18.34
N ALA A 39 11.96 8.41 -17.83
CA ALA A 39 11.28 7.43 -16.99
C ALA A 39 11.14 6.07 -17.71
N LEU A 40 10.75 6.10 -19.00
CA LEU A 40 10.65 4.90 -19.82
C LEU A 40 12.03 4.23 -20.00
N GLN A 41 13.08 5.02 -20.25
CA GLN A 41 14.43 4.51 -20.38
C GLN A 41 14.90 3.82 -19.09
N MET A 42 14.60 4.39 -17.92
CA MET A 42 14.90 3.76 -16.63
C MET A 42 14.19 2.41 -16.47
N GLN A 43 12.89 2.34 -16.77
CA GLN A 43 12.11 1.11 -16.71
C GLN A 43 12.64 0.04 -17.69
N GLN A 44 13.02 0.43 -18.90
CA GLN A 44 13.62 -0.47 -19.89
C GLN A 44 15.00 -0.98 -19.44
N ALA A 45 15.84 -0.11 -18.88
CA ALA A 45 17.14 -0.49 -18.32
C ALA A 45 16.99 -1.49 -17.16
N ALA A 46 15.94 -1.32 -16.35
CA ALA A 46 15.55 -2.26 -15.29
C ALA A 46 14.78 -3.50 -15.79
N ARG A 47 14.63 -3.67 -17.11
CA ARG A 47 13.95 -4.80 -17.77
C ARG A 47 12.51 -5.02 -17.27
N VAL A 48 11.81 -3.93 -16.97
CA VAL A 48 10.39 -4.00 -16.59
C VAL A 48 9.57 -4.37 -17.81
N LEU A 49 8.84 -5.49 -17.74
CA LEU A 49 8.05 -6.02 -18.85
C LEU A 49 6.89 -5.10 -19.25
N GLN A 50 6.27 -4.45 -18.27
CA GLN A 50 5.18 -3.50 -18.47
C GLN A 50 5.56 -2.15 -17.81
N PRO A 51 6.33 -1.29 -18.51
CA PRO A 51 6.85 -0.03 -17.94
C PRO A 51 5.78 0.94 -17.42
N SER A 52 4.57 0.86 -17.96
CA SER A 52 3.42 1.71 -17.67
C SER A 52 2.35 0.99 -16.83
N ALA A 53 2.75 -0.05 -16.08
CA ALA A 53 1.86 -0.77 -15.18
C ALA A 53 2.39 -0.70 -13.74
N VAL A 54 1.48 -0.37 -12.83
CA VAL A 54 1.74 -0.32 -11.39
C VAL A 54 1.10 -1.55 -10.77
N HIS A 55 1.90 -2.44 -10.20
CA HIS A 55 1.40 -3.63 -9.50
C HIS A 55 0.72 -3.24 -8.18
N ILE A 56 -0.31 -3.96 -7.74
CA ILE A 56 -0.94 -3.76 -6.43
C ILE A 56 -0.75 -5.03 -5.60
N ASN A 57 0.01 -4.91 -4.51
CA ASN A 57 0.12 -5.91 -3.45
C ASN A 57 -0.86 -5.57 -2.33
N CYS A 58 -1.46 -6.58 -1.73
CA CYS A 58 -2.08 -6.53 -0.41
C CYS A 58 -1.38 -7.54 0.50
N TYR A 59 -1.37 -7.32 1.80
CA TYR A 59 -0.62 -8.20 2.72
C TYR A 59 -1.51 -8.91 3.71
N VAL A 60 -1.49 -10.24 3.70
CA VAL A 60 -2.08 -11.04 4.77
C VAL A 60 -1.02 -11.24 5.86
N VAL A 61 -1.33 -10.79 7.06
CA VAL A 61 -0.48 -10.88 8.25
C VAL A 61 -1.15 -11.81 9.25
N ARG A 62 -0.47 -12.89 9.66
CA ARG A 62 -0.91 -13.71 10.80
C ARG A 62 -0.10 -13.33 12.02
N ILE A 63 -0.79 -12.89 13.06
CA ILE A 63 -0.17 -12.37 14.28
C ILE A 63 -1.10 -12.58 15.48
N GLY A 64 -0.56 -13.13 16.58
CA GLY A 64 -1.30 -13.33 17.81
C GLY A 64 -2.61 -14.14 17.65
N GLY A 65 -2.63 -15.10 16.72
CA GLY A 65 -3.81 -15.91 16.40
C GLY A 65 -4.86 -15.21 15.52
N ARG A 66 -4.60 -13.99 15.04
CA ARG A 66 -5.46 -13.23 14.13
C ARG A 66 -4.96 -13.28 12.69
N THR A 67 -5.88 -13.14 11.74
CA THR A 67 -5.60 -12.89 10.32
C THR A 67 -5.95 -11.44 10.00
N VAL A 68 -4.92 -10.63 9.79
CA VAL A 68 -5.02 -9.21 9.47
C VAL A 68 -4.71 -9.02 7.99
N LEU A 69 -5.43 -8.12 7.34
CA LEU A 69 -5.16 -7.68 5.97
C LEU A 69 -4.61 -6.25 6.03
N ILE A 70 -3.54 -5.94 5.31
CA ILE A 70 -3.08 -4.57 5.08
C ILE A 70 -3.42 -4.20 3.65
N ASP A 71 -4.33 -3.22 3.52
CA ASP A 71 -5.03 -2.81 2.30
C ASP A 71 -5.82 -3.91 1.59
N ALA A 72 -6.83 -3.51 0.81
CA ALA A 72 -7.82 -4.42 0.21
C ALA A 72 -7.88 -4.33 -1.32
N GLY A 73 -6.92 -3.69 -1.97
CA GLY A 73 -6.87 -3.64 -3.44
C GLY A 73 -7.95 -2.77 -4.06
N ALA A 74 -8.04 -2.81 -5.38
CA ALA A 74 -8.90 -1.96 -6.19
C ALA A 74 -10.31 -2.52 -6.44
N GLY A 75 -10.69 -3.66 -5.87
CA GLY A 75 -12.03 -4.23 -6.08
C GLY A 75 -12.45 -4.29 -7.56
N GLY A 76 -13.74 -4.13 -7.85
CA GLY A 76 -14.28 -4.32 -9.21
C GLY A 76 -14.24 -3.11 -10.16
N PHE A 77 -13.58 -1.99 -9.83
CA PHE A 77 -13.76 -0.72 -10.58
C PHE A 77 -12.60 -0.32 -11.49
N ARG A 78 -11.53 -1.13 -11.60
CA ARG A 78 -10.45 -0.92 -12.57
C ARG A 78 -10.17 -2.18 -13.36
N ASP A 79 -10.16 -2.04 -14.68
CA ASP A 79 -9.71 -3.11 -15.57
C ASP A 79 -8.24 -3.45 -15.28
N GLY A 80 -7.95 -4.74 -15.09
CA GLY A 80 -6.59 -5.23 -14.79
C GLY A 80 -6.27 -5.43 -13.30
N ALA A 81 -7.06 -4.85 -12.39
CA ALA A 81 -6.96 -5.03 -10.94
C ALA A 81 -8.17 -5.80 -10.37
N GLY A 82 -8.38 -5.80 -9.05
CA GLY A 82 -9.51 -6.45 -8.40
C GLY A 82 -9.36 -7.95 -8.14
N ARG A 83 -8.15 -8.47 -8.23
CA ARG A 83 -7.87 -9.92 -8.11
C ARG A 83 -7.76 -10.40 -6.67
N LEU A 84 -7.76 -9.51 -5.67
CA LEU A 84 -7.50 -9.88 -4.27
C LEU A 84 -8.40 -11.02 -3.77
N ARG A 85 -9.69 -11.02 -4.11
CA ARG A 85 -10.61 -12.10 -3.69
C ARG A 85 -10.21 -13.47 -4.24
N GLY A 86 -9.80 -13.52 -5.51
CA GLY A 86 -9.28 -14.74 -6.11
C GLY A 86 -7.95 -15.17 -5.50
N SER A 87 -7.08 -14.20 -5.19
CA SER A 87 -5.79 -14.42 -4.52
C SER A 87 -5.98 -14.96 -3.09
N LEU A 88 -6.92 -14.41 -2.31
CA LEU A 88 -7.30 -14.91 -0.98
C LEU A 88 -7.82 -16.35 -1.05
N ALA A 89 -8.75 -16.63 -1.97
CA ALA A 89 -9.29 -17.98 -2.14
C ALA A 89 -8.19 -18.99 -2.52
N SER A 90 -7.25 -18.58 -3.39
CA SER A 90 -6.08 -19.39 -3.77
C SER A 90 -5.10 -19.61 -2.61
N ALA A 91 -5.05 -18.69 -1.65
CA ALA A 91 -4.34 -18.84 -0.38
C ALA A 91 -5.14 -19.60 0.70
N GLY A 92 -6.32 -20.12 0.37
CA GLY A 92 -7.18 -20.86 1.30
C GLY A 92 -7.91 -19.98 2.32
N LEU A 93 -8.07 -18.68 2.03
CA LEU A 93 -8.73 -17.72 2.90
C LEU A 93 -10.05 -17.23 2.30
N GLN A 94 -11.06 -17.09 3.16
CA GLN A 94 -12.33 -16.45 2.87
C GLN A 94 -12.36 -15.04 3.50
N PRO A 95 -13.07 -14.07 2.90
CA PRO A 95 -13.19 -12.73 3.47
C PRO A 95 -13.72 -12.71 4.92
N ALA A 96 -14.58 -13.67 5.29
CA ALA A 96 -15.10 -13.82 6.65
C ALA A 96 -14.05 -14.25 7.69
N GLN A 97 -12.88 -14.73 7.26
CA GLN A 97 -11.77 -15.12 8.15
C GLN A 97 -10.79 -13.98 8.44
N ILE A 98 -11.00 -12.80 7.82
CA ILE A 98 -10.19 -11.62 8.11
C ILE A 98 -10.76 -10.94 9.37
N ASP A 99 -9.93 -10.85 10.41
CA ASP A 99 -10.30 -10.25 11.70
C ASP A 99 -10.16 -8.73 11.70
N ALA A 100 -9.20 -8.20 10.95
CA ALA A 100 -8.97 -6.77 10.81
C ALA A 100 -8.41 -6.40 9.45
N VAL A 101 -8.73 -5.19 8.97
CA VAL A 101 -8.08 -4.55 7.84
C VAL A 101 -7.40 -3.28 8.30
N LEU A 102 -6.10 -3.16 8.08
CA LEU A 102 -5.33 -1.95 8.32
C LEU A 102 -5.19 -1.19 7.00
N LEU A 103 -5.74 0.02 6.94
CA LEU A 103 -5.63 0.86 5.75
C LEU A 103 -4.40 1.74 5.84
N THR A 104 -3.50 1.68 4.86
CA THR A 104 -2.39 2.64 4.78
C THR A 104 -2.90 4.03 4.45
N HIS A 105 -3.89 4.11 3.55
CA HIS A 105 -4.62 5.30 3.19
C HIS A 105 -5.90 4.93 2.41
N ALA A 106 -6.71 5.91 2.00
CA ALA A 106 -8.03 5.67 1.41
C ALA A 106 -8.14 5.94 -0.10
N HIS A 107 -7.05 5.74 -0.86
CA HIS A 107 -7.17 5.71 -2.32
C HIS A 107 -7.90 4.47 -2.81
N PRO A 108 -8.54 4.55 -3.99
CA PRO A 108 -9.37 3.47 -4.50
C PRO A 108 -8.66 2.11 -4.50
N ASP A 109 -7.43 2.02 -4.97
CA ASP A 109 -6.66 0.77 -5.03
C ASP A 109 -6.23 0.18 -3.68
N HIS A 110 -6.66 0.79 -2.57
CA HIS A 110 -6.44 0.32 -1.20
C HIS A 110 -7.76 0.00 -0.50
N VAL A 111 -8.77 0.86 -0.64
CA VAL A 111 -10.09 0.65 0.00
C VAL A 111 -11.08 -0.06 -0.90
N GLY A 112 -10.74 -0.24 -2.16
CA GLY A 112 -11.65 -0.63 -3.20
C GLY A 112 -12.26 -2.00 -3.01
N GLY A 113 -11.45 -2.98 -2.60
CA GLY A 113 -11.93 -4.31 -2.28
C GLY A 113 -12.65 -4.42 -0.94
N LEU A 114 -12.78 -3.35 -0.15
CA LEU A 114 -13.58 -3.36 1.08
C LEU A 114 -15.09 -3.29 0.83
N ILE A 115 -15.52 -2.91 -0.37
CA ILE A 115 -16.93 -2.73 -0.68
C ILE A 115 -17.37 -3.55 -1.87
N GLU A 116 -18.52 -4.20 -1.73
CA GLU A 116 -19.17 -4.93 -2.81
C GLU A 116 -19.87 -3.97 -3.77
N ALA A 117 -20.20 -4.44 -4.97
CA ALA A 117 -21.03 -3.68 -5.91
C ALA A 117 -22.42 -3.32 -5.33
N SER A 118 -22.93 -4.08 -4.36
CA SER A 118 -24.16 -3.77 -3.62
C SER A 118 -24.01 -2.59 -2.65
N GLY A 119 -22.77 -2.22 -2.30
CA GLY A 119 -22.45 -1.26 -1.25
C GLY A 119 -22.23 -1.87 0.14
N ASP A 120 -22.34 -3.19 0.26
CA ASP A 120 -22.11 -3.91 1.52
C ASP A 120 -20.61 -4.11 1.81
N ALA A 121 -20.28 -4.29 3.08
CA ALA A 121 -18.92 -4.62 3.52
C ALA A 121 -18.47 -5.98 2.96
N ALA A 122 -17.36 -5.99 2.21
CA ALA A 122 -16.80 -7.18 1.57
C ALA A 122 -16.12 -8.15 2.57
N PHE A 123 -15.74 -7.64 3.74
CA PHE A 123 -15.15 -8.40 4.85
C PHE A 123 -16.07 -8.32 6.08
N PRO A 124 -17.04 -9.22 6.21
CA PRO A 124 -18.19 -9.05 7.11
C PRO A 124 -17.85 -9.16 8.60
N ASN A 125 -16.68 -9.70 8.96
CA ASN A 125 -16.22 -9.85 10.35
C ASN A 125 -15.10 -8.88 10.74
N ALA A 126 -14.43 -8.25 9.77
CA ALA A 126 -13.25 -7.44 10.03
C ALA A 126 -13.56 -6.11 10.74
N GLU A 127 -12.73 -5.72 11.71
CA GLU A 127 -12.58 -4.31 12.11
C GLU A 127 -11.71 -3.58 11.08
N VAL A 128 -12.10 -2.39 10.64
CA VAL A 128 -11.27 -1.55 9.75
C VAL A 128 -10.56 -0.50 10.59
N LEU A 129 -9.23 -0.56 10.62
CA LEU A 129 -8.38 0.41 11.32
C LEU A 129 -7.82 1.40 10.31
N VAL A 130 -7.95 2.68 10.61
CA VAL A 130 -7.51 3.76 9.72
C VAL A 130 -7.10 4.98 10.53
N GLN A 131 -6.11 5.71 10.02
CA GLN A 131 -5.59 6.90 10.68
C GLN A 131 -6.66 8.01 10.73
N ARG A 132 -6.78 8.72 11.87
CA ARG A 132 -7.88 9.68 12.10
C ARG A 132 -7.91 10.85 11.11
N ARG A 133 -6.75 11.40 10.75
CA ARG A 133 -6.58 12.47 9.75
C ARG A 133 -6.96 11.97 8.37
N GLU A 134 -6.70 10.70 8.04
CA GLU A 134 -7.15 10.10 6.78
C GLU A 134 -8.67 10.16 6.70
N VAL A 135 -9.38 9.64 7.70
CA VAL A 135 -10.85 9.73 7.75
C VAL A 135 -11.34 11.17 7.71
N GLY A 136 -10.71 12.05 8.48
CA GLY A 136 -11.04 13.47 8.50
C GLY A 136 -10.92 14.13 7.13
N PHE A 137 -9.85 13.85 6.38
CA PHE A 137 -9.63 14.40 5.04
C PHE A 137 -10.74 14.00 4.07
N TRP A 138 -11.06 12.69 3.99
CA TRP A 138 -12.03 12.17 3.04
C TRP A 138 -13.49 12.45 3.41
N GLN A 139 -13.80 12.65 4.70
CA GLN A 139 -15.14 13.02 5.15
C GLN A 139 -15.41 14.54 5.12
N ASP A 140 -14.38 15.38 4.94
CA ASP A 140 -14.53 16.83 4.90
C ASP A 140 -15.16 17.29 3.57
N ASP A 141 -16.26 18.04 3.66
CA ASP A 141 -16.99 18.56 2.49
C ASP A 141 -16.26 19.70 1.77
N ALA A 142 -15.47 20.50 2.49
CA ALA A 142 -14.64 21.53 1.87
C ALA A 142 -13.53 20.89 1.01
N ASN A 143 -12.90 19.82 1.49
CA ASN A 143 -11.92 19.05 0.69
C ASN A 143 -12.58 18.46 -0.57
N LEU A 144 -13.75 17.82 -0.43
CA LEU A 144 -14.51 17.30 -1.57
C LEU A 144 -14.86 18.40 -2.58
N SER A 145 -15.29 19.58 -2.10
CA SER A 145 -15.70 20.69 -2.97
C SER A 145 -14.54 21.22 -3.82
N ARG A 146 -13.32 21.27 -3.25
CA ARG A 146 -12.09 21.72 -3.89
C ARG A 146 -11.45 20.64 -4.77
N ALA A 147 -11.81 19.37 -4.59
CA ALA A 147 -11.24 18.27 -5.33
C ALA A 147 -11.52 18.40 -6.84
N PRO A 148 -10.52 18.15 -7.70
CA PRO A 148 -10.73 18.12 -9.14
C PRO A 148 -11.73 17.01 -9.50
N ALA A 149 -12.45 17.18 -10.61
CA ALA A 149 -13.53 16.26 -10.99
C ALA A 149 -13.11 14.78 -10.98
N ARG A 150 -11.89 14.48 -11.46
CA ARG A 150 -11.29 13.14 -11.47
C ARG A 150 -11.09 12.51 -10.09
N ALA A 151 -10.94 13.32 -9.03
CA ALA A 151 -10.70 12.85 -7.67
C ALA A 151 -11.98 12.79 -6.82
N ARG A 152 -13.09 13.42 -7.25
CA ARG A 152 -14.36 13.38 -6.51
C ARG A 152 -14.88 11.95 -6.31
N GLY A 153 -14.69 11.08 -7.31
CA GLY A 153 -15.03 9.66 -7.19
C GLY A 153 -14.28 8.96 -6.05
N ASN A 154 -13.02 9.32 -5.81
CA ASN A 154 -12.22 8.74 -4.72
C ASN A 154 -12.80 9.11 -3.35
N PHE A 155 -13.24 10.37 -3.17
CA PHE A 155 -13.91 10.81 -1.95
C PHE A 155 -15.21 10.05 -1.69
N LEU A 156 -16.04 9.90 -2.73
CA LEU A 156 -17.31 9.20 -2.60
C LEU A 156 -17.10 7.72 -2.23
N LEU A 157 -16.13 7.05 -2.87
CA LEU A 157 -15.77 5.67 -2.56
C LEU A 157 -15.26 5.53 -1.11
N ALA A 158 -14.30 6.36 -0.69
CA ALA A 158 -13.77 6.31 0.68
C ALA A 158 -14.87 6.53 1.73
N ARG A 159 -15.77 7.50 1.49
CA ARG A 159 -16.94 7.75 2.36
C ARG A 159 -17.89 6.55 2.40
N GLN A 160 -18.15 5.91 1.26
CA GLN A 160 -18.99 4.73 1.18
C GLN A 160 -18.40 3.56 1.97
N VAL A 161 -17.09 3.33 1.84
CA VAL A 161 -16.36 2.32 2.63
C VAL A 161 -16.45 2.62 4.12
N PHE A 162 -16.16 3.85 4.55
CA PHE A 162 -16.25 4.22 5.97
C PHE A 162 -17.69 4.09 6.52
N ALA A 163 -18.70 4.35 5.70
CA ALA A 163 -20.10 4.15 6.08
C ALA A 163 -20.46 2.66 6.20
N ALA A 164 -20.01 1.81 5.28
CA ALA A 164 -20.25 0.36 5.31
C ALA A 164 -19.63 -0.32 6.54
N TYR A 165 -18.54 0.24 7.06
CA TYR A 165 -17.85 -0.26 8.24
C TYR A 165 -18.11 0.57 9.51
N ARG A 166 -19.07 1.51 9.51
CA ARG A 166 -19.26 2.50 10.61
C ARG A 166 -19.20 1.95 12.03
N ASP A 167 -19.78 0.77 12.27
CA ASP A 167 -19.87 0.15 13.60
C ASP A 167 -18.62 -0.66 13.97
N ARG A 168 -17.71 -0.84 13.01
CA ARG A 168 -16.44 -1.57 13.10
C ARG A 168 -15.27 -0.76 12.52
N LEU A 169 -15.40 0.56 12.44
CA LEU A 169 -14.38 1.47 11.94
C LEU A 169 -13.66 2.08 13.13
N ARG A 170 -12.42 1.66 13.37
CA ARG A 170 -11.58 2.14 14.46
C ARG A 170 -10.56 3.14 13.96
N ARG A 171 -10.66 4.37 14.46
CA ARG A 171 -9.69 5.44 14.15
C ARG A 171 -8.55 5.41 15.15
N PHE A 172 -7.31 5.49 14.67
CA PHE A 172 -6.11 5.61 15.51
C PHE A 172 -5.34 6.89 15.19
N ASP A 173 -4.41 7.28 16.07
CA ASP A 173 -3.46 8.38 15.84
C ASP A 173 -2.09 7.80 15.51
N ASP A 174 -1.26 7.57 16.52
CA ASP A 174 0.10 7.03 16.41
C ASP A 174 0.31 5.89 17.42
N GLY A 175 1.35 5.08 17.23
CA GLY A 175 1.79 4.07 18.20
C GLY A 175 1.32 2.65 17.88
N GLU A 176 1.28 1.79 18.89
CA GLU A 176 0.87 0.38 18.74
C GLU A 176 -0.65 0.26 18.57
N ILE A 177 -1.10 -0.25 17.43
CA ILE A 177 -2.53 -0.35 17.09
C ILE A 177 -3.08 -1.77 17.24
N LEU A 178 -2.20 -2.77 17.12
CA LEU A 178 -2.39 -4.18 17.43
C LEU A 178 -1.07 -4.70 18.04
N PRO A 179 -1.09 -5.77 18.87
CA PRO A 179 0.13 -6.33 19.44
C PRO A 179 1.19 -6.62 18.37
N GLY A 180 2.37 -5.99 18.47
CA GLY A 180 3.46 -6.14 17.51
C GLY A 180 3.27 -5.37 16.19
N VAL A 181 2.27 -4.49 16.09
CA VAL A 181 1.99 -3.64 14.92
C VAL A 181 1.94 -2.17 15.33
N HIS A 182 2.93 -1.40 14.89
CA HIS A 182 3.04 0.02 15.14
C HIS A 182 2.68 0.82 13.88
N ALA A 183 1.78 1.79 14.03
CA ALA A 183 1.49 2.78 13.01
C ALA A 183 2.62 3.82 12.96
N LEU A 184 3.14 4.05 11.76
CA LEU A 184 4.17 5.05 11.45
C LEU A 184 3.59 6.09 10.49
N PRO A 185 3.44 7.36 10.90
CA PRO A 185 2.98 8.42 10.00
C PRO A 185 3.99 8.63 8.86
N LEU A 186 3.51 8.56 7.62
CA LEU A 186 4.30 8.71 6.40
C LEU A 186 3.64 9.73 5.45
N PRO A 187 3.52 11.00 5.88
CA PRO A 187 2.66 11.97 5.21
C PRO A 187 3.19 12.40 3.84
N GLY A 188 2.28 12.94 3.03
CA GLY A 188 2.58 13.56 1.74
C GLY A 188 1.74 12.97 0.62
N HIS A 189 1.68 11.63 0.53
CA HIS A 189 0.84 10.96 -0.46
C HIS A 189 -0.65 11.23 -0.19
N THR A 190 -1.09 11.02 1.05
CA THR A 190 -2.36 11.51 1.58
C THR A 190 -2.15 12.16 2.96
N ALA A 191 -3.20 12.79 3.49
CA ALA A 191 -3.15 13.53 4.74
C ALA A 191 -2.91 12.65 5.99
N GLY A 192 -3.33 11.38 5.96
CA GLY A 192 -3.13 10.40 7.03
C GLY A 192 -2.44 9.12 6.55
N HIS A 193 -1.65 9.20 5.48
CA HIS A 193 -0.89 8.06 4.98
C HIS A 193 -0.01 7.46 6.09
N THR A 194 -0.12 6.14 6.24
CA THR A 194 0.44 5.38 7.37
C THR A 194 1.15 4.14 6.86
N GLY A 195 2.40 3.97 7.29
CA GLY A 195 3.10 2.70 7.25
C GLY A 195 2.87 1.87 8.51
N TYR A 196 3.07 0.57 8.42
CA TYR A 196 2.93 -0.37 9.54
C TYR A 196 4.24 -1.09 9.79
N ARG A 197 4.85 -0.83 10.94
CA ARG A 197 6.04 -1.54 11.42
C ARG A 197 5.61 -2.75 12.24
N LEU A 198 6.00 -3.92 11.77
CA LEU A 198 5.74 -5.23 12.38
C LEU A 198 7.02 -5.70 13.06
N ASP A 199 7.03 -5.82 14.38
CA ASP A 199 8.20 -6.25 15.15
C ASP A 199 7.89 -7.51 15.97
N SER A 200 8.77 -8.52 15.89
CA SER A 200 8.67 -9.74 16.70
C SER A 200 10.03 -10.43 16.82
N GLY A 201 10.39 -10.82 18.05
CA GLY A 201 11.64 -11.53 18.32
C GLY A 201 12.91 -10.79 17.90
N GLY A 202 12.92 -9.46 18.01
CA GLY A 202 14.05 -8.61 17.60
C GLY A 202 14.21 -8.45 16.08
N ARG A 203 13.27 -8.96 15.28
CA ARG A 203 13.19 -8.77 13.84
C ARG A 203 12.04 -7.82 13.51
N GLY A 204 12.18 -7.06 12.42
CA GLY A 204 11.17 -6.11 11.98
C GLY A 204 10.92 -6.17 10.47
N LEU A 205 9.73 -5.73 10.05
CA LEU A 205 9.35 -5.45 8.67
C LEU A 205 8.55 -4.14 8.66
N LEU A 206 8.78 -3.28 7.67
CA LEU A 206 7.95 -2.09 7.45
C LEU A 206 7.09 -2.26 6.19
N VAL A 207 5.77 -2.32 6.34
CA VAL A 207 4.81 -2.20 5.24
C VAL A 207 4.53 -0.72 5.03
N TRP A 208 5.12 -0.10 4.01
CA TRP A 208 5.29 1.35 3.98
C TRP A 208 4.24 2.14 3.20
N GLY A 209 3.15 1.53 2.70
CA GLY A 209 2.21 2.31 1.90
C GLY A 209 2.72 2.63 0.48
N ASP A 210 2.11 3.66 -0.10
CA ASP A 210 2.48 4.30 -1.36
C ASP A 210 3.64 5.28 -1.24
N ILE A 211 4.69 4.88 -0.54
CA ILE A 211 5.95 5.62 -0.57
C ILE A 211 6.53 5.59 -1.99
N VAL A 212 6.34 4.50 -2.73
CA VAL A 212 6.85 4.29 -4.09
C VAL A 212 5.76 3.63 -4.94
N HIS A 213 5.63 4.10 -6.18
CA HIS A 213 4.71 3.59 -7.22
C HIS A 213 5.49 2.93 -8.37
N PHE A 214 6.61 3.55 -8.75
CA PHE A 214 7.54 3.05 -9.77
C PHE A 214 8.90 2.78 -9.12
N PRO A 215 9.13 1.56 -8.58
CA PRO A 215 10.33 1.25 -7.81
C PRO A 215 11.64 1.59 -8.51
N ASP A 216 11.76 1.26 -9.78
CA ASP A 216 12.99 1.44 -10.56
C ASP A 216 13.25 2.90 -10.96
N ILE A 217 12.28 3.79 -10.70
CA ILE A 217 12.40 5.23 -10.89
C ILE A 217 12.60 5.89 -9.52
N GLN A 218 11.64 5.74 -8.61
CA GLN A 218 11.55 6.54 -7.40
C GLN A 218 12.52 6.12 -6.29
N ILE A 219 13.08 4.90 -6.34
CA ILE A 219 14.12 4.50 -5.38
C ILE A 219 15.49 5.08 -5.80
N PRO A 220 15.92 5.00 -7.08
CA PRO A 220 17.09 5.73 -7.55
C PRO A 220 16.92 7.26 -7.55
N ARG A 221 15.69 7.75 -7.75
CA ARG A 221 15.32 9.17 -7.83
C ARG A 221 14.18 9.51 -6.85
N PRO A 222 14.46 9.61 -5.54
CA PRO A 222 13.44 9.87 -4.52
C PRO A 222 12.74 11.23 -4.66
N ASP A 223 13.35 12.15 -5.40
CA ASP A 223 12.81 13.44 -5.77
C ASP A 223 11.66 13.38 -6.80
N VAL A 224 11.44 12.22 -7.43
CA VAL A 224 10.34 12.04 -8.39
C VAL A 224 9.03 11.76 -7.65
N ALA A 225 8.12 12.73 -7.71
CA ALA A 225 6.75 12.62 -7.23
C ALA A 225 5.81 12.01 -8.27
N VAL A 226 4.61 11.63 -7.83
CA VAL A 226 3.50 11.22 -8.70
C VAL A 226 2.35 12.21 -8.58
N VAL A 227 1.56 12.38 -9.65
CA VAL A 227 0.41 13.30 -9.67
C VAL A 227 -0.69 12.99 -8.64
N PHE A 228 -0.61 11.82 -8.00
CA PHE A 228 -1.53 11.38 -6.94
C PHE A 228 -1.11 11.86 -5.55
N ASP A 229 0.12 12.37 -5.39
CA ASP A 229 0.58 12.92 -4.11
C ASP A 229 -0.21 14.19 -3.76
N HIS A 230 -0.86 14.18 -2.59
CA HIS A 230 -1.58 15.33 -2.06
C HIS A 230 -0.65 16.53 -1.83
N ASP A 231 0.53 16.26 -1.28
CA ASP A 231 1.64 17.20 -1.13
C ASP A 231 2.92 16.55 -1.71
N PRO A 232 3.25 16.84 -2.99
CA PRO A 232 4.40 16.26 -3.66
C PRO A 232 5.75 16.57 -2.99
N GLN A 233 5.88 17.76 -2.37
CA GLN A 233 7.13 18.15 -1.70
C GLN A 233 7.29 17.36 -0.41
N LEU A 234 6.22 17.22 0.37
CA LEU A 234 6.23 16.39 1.57
C LEU A 234 6.40 14.91 1.23
N ALA A 235 5.73 14.40 0.18
CA ALA A 235 5.84 13.00 -0.23
C ALA A 235 7.26 12.61 -0.63
N THR A 236 7.94 13.46 -1.41
CA THR A 236 9.34 13.23 -1.80
C THR A 236 10.31 13.35 -0.62
N ALA A 237 10.08 14.30 0.30
CA ALA A 237 10.86 14.42 1.52
C ALA A 237 10.68 13.21 2.45
N THR A 238 9.44 12.76 2.68
CA THR A 238 9.10 11.56 3.45
C THR A 238 9.75 10.32 2.83
N ARG A 239 9.64 10.16 1.50
CA ARG A 239 10.29 9.05 0.77
C ARG A 239 11.80 9.05 0.98
N ALA A 240 12.47 10.18 0.78
CA ALA A 240 13.92 10.28 0.92
C ALA A 240 14.37 9.92 2.34
N ALA A 241 13.72 10.50 3.36
CA ALA A 241 14.03 10.20 4.76
C ALA A 241 13.80 8.72 5.11
N LEU A 242 12.72 8.13 4.59
CA LEU A 242 12.42 6.73 4.84
C LEU A 242 13.42 5.79 4.16
N LEU A 243 13.81 6.07 2.90
CA LEU A 243 14.84 5.28 2.19
C LEU A 243 16.19 5.33 2.90
N ASP A 244 16.60 6.50 3.45
CA ASP A 244 17.78 6.60 4.30
C ASP A 244 17.65 5.72 5.55
N LEU A 245 16.53 5.78 6.26
CA LEU A 245 16.30 4.99 7.47
C LEU A 245 16.36 3.48 7.20
N VAL A 246 15.55 3.00 6.24
CA VAL A 246 15.44 1.55 6.01
C VAL A 246 16.71 0.96 5.41
N SER A 247 17.49 1.76 4.65
CA SER A 247 18.80 1.32 4.15
C SER A 247 19.87 1.30 5.24
N ALA A 248 19.87 2.28 6.15
CA ALA A 248 20.80 2.30 7.29
C ALA A 248 20.54 1.16 8.28
N GLU A 249 19.27 0.90 8.59
CA GLU A 249 18.85 -0.19 9.50
C GLU A 249 18.90 -1.58 8.83
N ARG A 250 19.03 -1.63 7.49
CA ARG A 250 18.80 -2.84 6.69
C ARG A 250 17.45 -3.50 6.99
N LEU A 251 16.45 -2.68 7.33
CA LEU A 251 15.10 -3.13 7.62
C LEU A 251 14.47 -3.64 6.31
N PRO A 252 13.97 -4.88 6.25
CA PRO A 252 13.19 -5.31 5.10
C PRO A 252 11.92 -4.46 5.03
N ILE A 253 11.47 -4.20 3.80
CA ILE A 253 10.28 -3.42 3.53
C ILE A 253 9.30 -4.22 2.66
N ALA A 254 8.03 -3.88 2.80
CA ALA A 254 6.92 -4.30 1.98
C ALA A 254 6.21 -3.04 1.46
N GLY A 255 5.71 -3.08 0.22
CA GLY A 255 5.07 -1.94 -0.42
C GLY A 255 4.10 -2.35 -1.51
N MET A 256 2.97 -1.63 -1.56
CA MET A 256 1.86 -1.93 -2.45
C MET A 256 2.31 -2.02 -3.91
N HIS A 257 3.27 -1.20 -4.33
CA HIS A 257 3.74 -1.17 -5.71
C HIS A 257 5.18 -1.69 -5.94
N LEU A 258 5.66 -2.59 -5.07
CA LEU A 258 7.01 -3.18 -5.17
C LEU A 258 7.09 -4.43 -6.04
N ARG A 259 6.44 -4.39 -7.21
CA ARG A 259 6.34 -5.53 -8.15
C ARG A 259 5.68 -6.74 -7.46
N GLU A 260 5.65 -7.87 -8.16
CA GLU A 260 5.03 -9.10 -7.68
C GLU A 260 5.73 -9.71 -6.47
N ALA A 261 7.03 -9.42 -6.26
CA ALA A 261 7.75 -9.89 -5.09
C ALA A 261 7.20 -9.28 -3.80
N GLY A 262 6.73 -8.02 -3.84
CA GLY A 262 6.12 -7.31 -2.72
C GLY A 262 7.06 -7.00 -1.55
N PHE A 263 8.28 -7.53 -1.53
CA PHE A 263 9.27 -7.35 -0.46
C PHE A 263 10.62 -6.95 -1.04
N ALA A 264 11.34 -6.08 -0.34
CA ALA A 264 12.70 -5.67 -0.71
C ALA A 264 13.54 -5.30 0.52
N HIS A 265 14.86 -5.28 0.33
CA HIS A 265 15.75 -4.39 1.06
C HIS A 265 16.05 -3.18 0.20
N ILE A 266 16.37 -2.06 0.85
CA ILE A 266 16.88 -0.87 0.18
C ILE A 266 18.36 -0.75 0.52
N GLU A 267 19.19 -0.59 -0.51
CA GLU A 267 20.62 -0.39 -0.35
C GLU A 267 21.02 0.99 -0.86
N ARG A 268 21.98 1.63 -0.18
CA ARG A 268 22.57 2.87 -0.67
C ARG A 268 23.49 2.57 -1.85
N ARG A 269 23.31 3.28 -2.97
CA ARG A 269 24.13 3.17 -4.17
C ARG A 269 24.57 4.55 -4.66
N GLY A 270 25.81 4.89 -4.33
CA GLY A 270 26.33 6.24 -4.59
C GLY A 270 25.52 7.30 -3.83
N THR A 271 24.94 8.24 -4.56
CA THR A 271 24.07 9.30 -4.01
C THR A 271 22.59 8.92 -3.92
N GLY A 272 22.18 7.78 -4.47
CA GLY A 272 20.78 7.29 -4.44
C GLY A 272 20.65 5.92 -3.77
N TYR A 273 19.58 5.21 -4.11
CA TYR A 273 19.28 3.89 -3.57
C TYR A 273 18.99 2.87 -4.66
N ALA A 274 19.01 1.58 -4.29
CA ALA A 274 18.62 0.48 -5.15
C ALA A 274 17.80 -0.55 -4.36
N ILE A 275 16.93 -1.27 -5.07
CA ILE A 275 16.26 -2.46 -4.53
C ILE A 275 17.23 -3.63 -4.51
N ALA A 276 17.25 -4.34 -3.38
CA ALA A 276 17.85 -5.65 -3.24
C ALA A 276 16.77 -6.67 -2.80
N SER A 277 16.92 -7.92 -3.22
CA SER A 277 15.97 -8.98 -2.85
C SER A 277 16.06 -9.31 -1.36
N VAL A 278 14.91 -9.54 -0.72
CA VAL A 278 14.88 -10.18 0.60
C VAL A 278 15.10 -11.68 0.39
N ARG A 279 16.05 -12.26 1.10
CA ARG A 279 16.21 -13.72 1.12
C ARG A 279 15.18 -14.29 2.09
N SER A 280 14.31 -15.18 1.60
CA SER A 280 13.39 -15.96 2.45
C SER A 280 14.12 -17.04 3.22
#